data_AF-A0A6M7Y4F3-F1
#
_entry.id   AF-A0A6M7Y4F3-F1
#
_cell.length_a   1.000
_cell.length_b   1.000
_cell.length_c   1.000
_cell.angle_alpha   90.00
_cell.angle_beta   90.00
_cell.angle_gamma   90.00
#
_symmetry.space_group_name_H-M   'P 1'
#
loop_
_entity.id
_entity.type
_entity.pdbx_description
1 polymer ?
#
loop_
_entity_poly.entity_id
_entity_poly.type
_entity_poly.pdbx_seq_one_letter_code
_entity_poly.pdbx_strand_id
1 'polypeptide(L)'
;MLDALMAAEPSLADQREQVVRMSAALAVGGPLADLDLASLGGRDASPLHLNLLTPHSAKGCEDDVVIMVGLDLGGLPWRNEQPAARRESRRLFYVGLTRARDEIHMLYSGYVDTGRGRRFGTPSRARA
;
A
#
# COMPACT_ATOMS: atom_id res chain seq x y z
N MET A 1 -8.71 23.59 -20.56
CA MET A 1 -9.14 23.02 -19.26
C MET A 1 -8.05 23.17 -18.20
N LEU A 2 -6.81 22.74 -18.47
CA LEU A 2 -5.71 22.85 -17.53
C LEU A 2 -5.34 24.30 -17.14
N ASP A 3 -5.31 25.22 -18.11
CA ASP A 3 -4.97 26.63 -17.83
C ASP A 3 -6.01 27.33 -16.94
N ALA A 4 -7.30 26.96 -17.05
CA ALA A 4 -8.35 27.51 -16.19
C ALA A 4 -8.23 27.03 -14.73
N LEU A 5 -7.82 25.77 -14.54
CA LEU A 5 -7.54 25.17 -13.23
C LEU A 5 -6.33 25.83 -12.55
N MET A 6 -5.26 26.06 -13.31
CA MET A 6 -4.04 26.73 -12.82
C MET A 6 -4.27 28.22 -12.53
N ALA A 7 -5.18 28.87 -13.24
CA ALA A 7 -5.59 30.25 -12.95
C ALA A 7 -6.44 30.37 -11.68
N ALA A 8 -7.22 29.33 -11.35
CA ALA A 8 -8.05 29.29 -10.15
C ALA A 8 -7.24 29.00 -8.87
N GLU A 9 -6.15 28.23 -8.97
CA GLU A 9 -5.33 27.82 -7.82
C GLU A 9 -3.85 28.18 -8.04
N PRO A 10 -3.43 29.41 -7.71
CA PRO A 10 -2.06 29.91 -7.94
C PRO A 10 -0.98 29.15 -7.18
N SER A 11 -1.36 28.48 -6.08
CA SER A 11 -0.47 27.62 -5.28
C SER A 11 0.03 26.40 -6.04
N LEU A 12 -0.59 26.06 -7.17
CA LEU A 12 -0.22 24.94 -8.05
C LEU A 12 0.65 25.38 -9.23
N ALA A 13 1.03 26.67 -9.31
CA ALA A 13 1.85 27.19 -10.41
C ALA A 13 3.16 26.39 -10.58
N ASP A 14 3.77 25.99 -9.47
CA ASP A 14 5.00 25.19 -9.41
C ASP A 14 4.81 23.80 -10.02
N GLN A 15 3.58 23.27 -9.97
CA GLN A 15 3.22 21.96 -10.51
C GLN A 15 2.87 22.02 -12.00
N ARG A 16 2.67 23.22 -12.57
CA ARG A 16 2.28 23.39 -13.97
C ARG A 16 3.27 22.74 -14.92
N GLU A 17 4.56 22.94 -14.68
CA GLU A 17 5.60 22.34 -15.52
C GLU A 17 5.56 20.81 -15.47
N GLN A 18 5.38 20.25 -14.27
CA GLN A 18 5.26 18.80 -14.07
C GLN A 18 4.05 18.22 -14.83
N VAL A 19 2.89 18.87 -14.73
CA VAL A 19 1.65 18.40 -15.37
C VAL A 19 1.75 18.52 -16.90
N VAL A 20 2.36 19.59 -17.42
CA VAL A 20 2.59 19.74 -18.86
C VAL A 20 3.54 18.65 -19.39
N ARG A 21 4.65 18.40 -18.69
CA ARG A 21 5.59 17.32 -19.06
C ARG A 21 4.90 15.95 -19.06
N MET A 22 4.11 15.65 -18.04
CA MET A 22 3.40 14.38 -17.94
C MET A 22 2.31 14.25 -19.02
N SER A 23 1.59 15.33 -19.32
CA SER A 23 0.60 15.35 -20.40
C SER A 23 1.22 15.13 -21.78
N ALA A 24 2.40 15.71 -22.03
CA ALA A 24 3.15 15.48 -23.27
C ALA A 24 3.69 14.05 -23.37
N ALA A 25 4.13 13.47 -22.24
CA ALA A 25 4.62 12.10 -22.19
C ALA A 25 3.52 11.07 -22.51
N LEU A 26 2.29 11.33 -22.07
CA LEU A 26 1.10 10.48 -22.27
C LEU A 26 0.36 10.75 -23.59
N ALA A 27 0.74 11.80 -24.33
CA ALA A 27 0.14 12.10 -25.63
C ALA A 27 0.46 11.00 -26.66
N VAL A 28 -0.36 10.90 -27.70
CA VAL A 28 -0.15 9.93 -28.79
C VAL A 28 1.25 10.11 -29.41
N GLY A 29 2.04 9.04 -29.40
CA GLY A 29 3.44 9.06 -29.86
C GLY A 29 4.48 9.54 -28.83
N GLY A 30 4.04 9.88 -27.62
CA GLY A 30 4.91 10.16 -26.48
C GLY A 30 5.53 8.90 -25.86
N PRO A 31 6.57 9.05 -25.03
CA PRO A 31 7.29 7.94 -24.41
C PRO A 31 6.43 7.08 -23.47
N LEU A 32 5.29 7.58 -22.99
CA LEU A 32 4.34 6.88 -22.11
C LEU A 32 2.95 6.74 -22.77
N ALA A 33 2.86 6.83 -24.10
CA ALA A 33 1.57 6.81 -24.81
C ALA A 33 0.73 5.56 -24.54
N ASP A 34 1.37 4.45 -24.17
CA ASP A 34 0.72 3.17 -23.88
C ASP A 34 0.31 3.01 -22.41
N LEU A 35 0.68 3.93 -21.51
CA LEU A 35 0.24 3.91 -20.12
C LEU A 35 -1.15 4.54 -19.99
N ASP A 36 -2.10 3.75 -19.50
CA ASP A 36 -3.41 4.27 -19.11
C ASP A 36 -3.44 4.73 -17.64
N LEU A 37 -4.58 5.33 -17.25
CA LEU A 37 -4.75 5.83 -15.87
C LEU A 37 -4.70 4.70 -14.83
N ALA A 38 -5.10 3.48 -15.20
CA ALA A 38 -5.01 2.32 -14.34
C ALA A 38 -3.54 1.93 -14.09
N SER A 39 -2.72 1.91 -15.14
CA SER A 39 -1.28 1.64 -15.11
C SER A 39 -0.54 2.68 -14.26
N LEU A 40 -0.83 3.96 -14.47
CA LEU A 40 -0.25 5.07 -13.67
C LEU A 40 -0.62 4.98 -12.19
N GLY A 41 -1.84 4.51 -11.89
CA GLY A 41 -2.33 4.32 -10.53
C GLY A 41 -1.81 3.06 -9.84
N GLY A 42 -0.96 2.25 -10.49
CA GLY A 42 -0.58 0.93 -9.98
C GLY A 42 -1.77 -0.03 -9.87
N ARG A 43 -2.85 0.24 -10.61
CA ARG A 43 -4.07 -0.57 -10.72
C ARG A 43 -4.10 -1.40 -12.01
N ASP A 44 -3.04 -1.36 -12.80
CA ASP A 44 -2.65 -2.48 -13.66
C ASP A 44 -2.26 -3.65 -12.75
N ALA A 45 -3.29 -4.27 -12.16
CA ALA A 45 -3.16 -5.59 -11.60
C ALA A 45 -3.60 -6.55 -12.69
N SER A 46 -2.63 -7.17 -13.35
CA SER A 46 -2.89 -8.30 -14.22
C SER A 46 -3.75 -9.33 -13.46
N PRO A 47 -4.86 -9.84 -14.03
CA PRO A 47 -5.73 -10.81 -13.35
C PRO A 47 -5.04 -12.14 -13.06
N LEU A 48 -3.82 -12.34 -13.54
CA LEU A 48 -2.99 -13.53 -13.34
C LEU A 48 -1.89 -13.34 -12.30
N HIS A 49 -1.74 -12.14 -11.73
CA HIS A 49 -0.66 -11.81 -10.80
C HIS A 49 -1.19 -11.35 -9.44
N LEU A 50 -0.43 -11.67 -8.40
CA LEU A 50 -0.69 -11.20 -7.04
C LEU A 50 0.28 -10.07 -6.68
N ASN A 51 -0.25 -8.98 -6.13
CA ASN A 51 0.55 -7.86 -5.65
C ASN A 51 1.08 -8.14 -4.24
N LEU A 52 2.38 -8.38 -4.12
CA LEU A 52 3.04 -8.54 -2.82
C LEU A 52 3.59 -7.19 -2.34
N LEU A 53 2.94 -6.62 -1.33
CA LEU A 53 3.28 -5.32 -0.78
C LEU A 53 3.63 -5.40 0.70
N THR A 54 4.48 -4.49 1.16
CA THR A 54 4.64 -4.24 2.60
C THR A 54 3.52 -3.32 3.09
N PRO A 55 3.14 -3.34 4.38
CA PRO A 55 2.11 -2.45 4.91
C PRO A 55 2.37 -0.95 4.67
N HIS A 56 3.65 -0.55 4.60
CA HIS A 56 4.03 0.82 4.31
C HIS A 56 3.78 1.18 2.84
N SER A 57 4.10 0.27 1.92
CA SER A 57 3.90 0.43 0.47
C SER A 57 2.43 0.36 0.08
N ALA A 58 1.60 -0.32 0.85
CA ALA A 58 0.16 -0.44 0.59
C ALA A 58 -0.60 0.87 0.86
N LYS A 59 0.03 1.89 1.46
CA LYS A 59 -0.66 3.14 1.80
C LYS A 59 -1.15 3.86 0.53
N GLY A 60 -2.46 4.08 0.45
CA GLY A 60 -3.10 4.76 -0.69
C GLY A 60 -3.53 3.82 -1.81
N CYS A 61 -3.10 2.55 -1.77
CA CYS A 61 -3.70 1.48 -2.57
C CYS A 61 -4.97 0.99 -1.88
N GLU A 62 -5.88 0.40 -2.65
CA GLU A 62 -7.08 -0.30 -2.17
C GLU A 62 -7.34 -1.45 -3.13
N ASP A 63 -7.58 -2.64 -2.58
CA ASP A 63 -7.73 -3.88 -3.32
C ASP A 63 -9.04 -4.57 -2.90
N ASP A 64 -9.67 -5.30 -3.81
CA ASP A 64 -10.95 -5.97 -3.54
C ASP A 64 -10.77 -7.05 -2.46
N VAL A 65 -9.65 -7.79 -2.54
CA VAL A 65 -9.28 -8.83 -1.57
C VAL A 65 -7.84 -8.60 -1.06
N VAL A 66 -7.66 -8.59 0.25
CA VAL A 66 -6.34 -8.50 0.89
C VAL A 66 -6.04 -9.77 1.67
N ILE A 67 -4.85 -10.34 1.45
CA ILE A 67 -4.34 -11.48 2.23
C ILE A 67 -3.21 -10.98 3.13
N MET A 68 -3.49 -10.86 4.43
CA MET A 68 -2.52 -10.46 5.44
C MET A 68 -1.83 -11.69 6.02
N VAL A 69 -0.53 -11.81 5.75
CA VAL A 69 0.31 -12.93 6.19
C VAL A 69 1.23 -12.52 7.34
N GLY A 70 1.76 -13.50 8.08
CA GLY A 70 2.77 -13.26 9.11
C GLY A 70 2.22 -12.66 10.41
N LEU A 71 0.96 -12.95 10.76
CA LEU A 71 0.34 -12.55 12.03
C LEU A 71 0.78 -13.45 13.21
N ASP A 72 1.99 -13.98 13.12
CA ASP A 72 2.62 -14.89 14.06
C ASP A 72 3.62 -14.15 14.97
N LEU A 73 3.84 -14.71 16.17
CA LEU A 73 4.89 -14.31 17.11
C LEU A 73 4.97 -12.82 17.48
N GLY A 74 3.90 -12.04 17.24
CA GLY A 74 3.96 -10.59 17.44
C GLY A 74 4.91 -9.93 16.45
N GLY A 75 4.92 -10.38 15.19
CA GLY A 75 5.53 -9.67 14.07
C GLY A 75 4.69 -8.48 13.62
N LEU A 76 3.37 -8.62 13.59
CA LEU A 76 2.45 -7.51 13.32
C LEU A 76 1.11 -7.71 14.05
N PRO A 77 0.69 -6.79 14.95
CA PRO A 77 1.49 -5.72 15.54
C PRO A 77 2.65 -6.22 16.43
N TRP A 78 3.79 -5.50 16.41
CA TRP A 78 5.01 -5.90 17.11
C TRP A 78 4.85 -5.88 18.64
N ARG A 79 5.16 -7.02 19.29
CA ARG A 79 4.87 -7.23 20.72
C ARG A 79 5.84 -6.53 21.68
N ASN A 80 7.10 -6.35 21.29
CA ASN A 80 8.21 -5.98 22.18
C ASN A 80 8.78 -4.57 21.93
N GLU A 81 7.98 -3.67 21.37
CA GLU A 81 8.44 -2.32 21.05
C GLU A 81 8.14 -1.29 22.14
N GLN A 82 8.89 -0.18 22.12
CA GLN A 82 8.57 0.99 22.95
C GLN A 82 7.14 1.50 22.64
N PRO A 83 6.45 2.18 23.57
CA PRO A 83 5.06 2.59 23.39
C PRO A 83 4.77 3.34 22.07
N ALA A 84 5.70 4.17 21.61
CA ALA A 84 5.56 4.89 20.34
C ALA A 84 5.60 3.97 19.12
N ALA A 85 6.56 3.04 19.08
CA ALA A 85 6.70 2.08 17.99
C ALA A 85 5.54 1.06 17.97
N ARG A 86 5.06 0.62 19.15
CA ARG A 86 3.80 -0.15 19.26
C ARG A 86 2.60 0.57 18.66
N ARG A 87 2.46 1.90 18.89
CA ARG A 87 1.38 2.69 18.28
C ARG A 87 1.49 2.72 16.76
N GLU A 88 2.69 2.89 16.22
CA GLU A 88 2.90 2.88 14.77
C GLU A 88 2.63 1.49 14.17
N SER A 89 3.10 0.42 14.82
CA SER A 89 2.80 -0.95 14.36
C SER A 89 1.31 -1.27 14.35
N ARG A 90 0.54 -0.78 15.34
CA ARG A 90 -0.93 -0.85 15.33
C ARG A 90 -1.55 -0.04 14.20
N ARG A 91 -1.03 1.16 13.94
CA ARG A 91 -1.47 1.99 12.81
C ARG A 91 -1.23 1.29 11.49
N LEU A 92 -0.09 0.64 11.30
CA LEU A 92 0.23 -0.13 10.09
C LEU A 92 -0.72 -1.32 9.91
N PHE A 93 -1.01 -2.06 10.99
CA PHE A 93 -2.03 -3.12 10.96
C PHE A 93 -3.40 -2.57 10.54
N TYR A 94 -3.82 -1.45 11.13
CA TYR A 94 -5.08 -0.79 10.76
C TYR A 94 -5.08 -0.30 9.31
N VAL A 95 -3.98 0.30 8.84
CA VAL A 95 -3.85 0.71 7.44
C VAL A 95 -4.05 -0.49 6.53
N GLY A 96 -3.37 -1.61 6.79
CA GLY A 96 -3.54 -2.85 6.03
C GLY A 96 -4.98 -3.39 6.07
N LEU A 97 -5.63 -3.36 7.24
CA LEU A 97 -7.03 -3.76 7.40
C LEU A 97 -7.97 -2.92 6.52
N THR A 98 -7.75 -1.61 6.49
CA THR A 98 -8.55 -0.67 5.68
C THR A 98 -8.22 -0.68 4.19
N ARG A 99 -7.29 -1.51 3.72
CA ARG A 99 -7.01 -1.64 2.28
C ARG A 99 -7.97 -2.57 1.56
N ALA A 100 -8.58 -3.51 2.28
CA ALA A 100 -9.57 -4.43 1.74
C ALA A 100 -10.91 -3.71 1.54
N ARG A 101 -11.50 -3.86 0.35
CA ARG A 101 -12.86 -3.37 0.06
C ARG A 101 -13.92 -4.41 0.38
N ASP A 102 -13.72 -5.63 -0.10
CA ASP A 102 -14.73 -6.70 -0.01
C ASP A 102 -14.33 -7.74 1.04
N GLU A 103 -13.09 -8.25 0.96
CA GLU A 103 -12.64 -9.33 1.83
C GLU A 103 -11.21 -9.15 2.36
N ILE A 104 -11.01 -9.57 3.61
CA ILE A 104 -9.68 -9.71 4.20
C ILE A 104 -9.47 -11.10 4.78
N HIS A 105 -8.38 -11.74 4.36
CA HIS A 105 -7.96 -13.05 4.84
C HIS A 105 -6.71 -12.87 5.71
N MET A 106 -6.81 -13.27 6.98
CA MET A 106 -5.73 -13.14 7.96
C MET A 106 -5.15 -14.51 8.28
N LEU A 107 -3.86 -14.71 7.97
CA LEU A 107 -3.19 -16.00 8.16
C LEU A 107 -2.34 -16.01 9.43
N TYR A 108 -2.53 -17.07 10.22
CA TYR A 108 -1.78 -17.38 11.43
C TYR A 108 -1.36 -18.85 11.38
N SER A 109 -0.07 -19.12 11.49
CA SER A 109 0.50 -20.46 11.33
C SER A 109 0.83 -21.15 12.66
N GLY A 110 0.93 -20.39 13.76
CA GLY A 110 1.25 -20.92 15.10
C GLY A 110 2.73 -21.13 15.38
N TYR A 111 3.58 -21.03 14.35
CA TYR A 111 5.02 -21.09 14.48
C TYR A 111 5.72 -20.30 13.36
N VAL A 112 6.92 -19.78 13.63
CA VAL A 112 7.77 -19.20 12.59
C VAL A 112 9.07 -19.98 12.53
N ASP A 113 9.42 -20.42 11.32
CA ASP A 113 10.72 -21.00 11.07
C ASP A 113 11.76 -19.89 10.87
N THR A 114 12.83 -19.93 11.66
CA THR A 114 13.93 -18.97 11.57
C THR A 114 15.21 -19.74 11.32
N GLY A 115 16.28 -19.07 10.84
CA GLY A 115 17.59 -19.72 10.70
C GLY A 115 18.17 -20.29 12.01
N ARG A 116 17.54 -20.04 13.17
CA ARG A 116 17.90 -20.58 14.48
C ARG A 116 16.91 -21.65 14.98
N GLY A 117 16.04 -22.16 14.12
CA GLY A 117 15.00 -23.13 14.43
C GLY A 117 13.59 -22.53 14.54
N ARG A 118 12.61 -23.42 14.76
CA ARG A 118 11.19 -23.06 14.86
C ARG A 118 10.87 -22.43 16.20
N ARG A 119 10.17 -21.30 16.15
CA ARG A 119 9.62 -20.63 17.33
C ARG A 119 8.11 -20.73 17.31
N PHE A 120 7.54 -21.28 18.37
CA PHE A 120 6.09 -21.36 18.56
C PHE A 120 5.60 -20.14 19.32
N GLY A 121 4.42 -19.64 18.99
CA GLY A 121 3.83 -18.59 19.80
C GLY A 121 2.39 -18.27 19.43
N THR A 122 1.76 -17.53 20.33
CA THR A 122 0.35 -17.14 20.25
C THR A 122 0.11 -16.12 19.12
N PRO A 123 -1.13 -16.00 18.60
CA PRO A 123 -1.47 -15.00 17.59
C PRO A 123 -1.13 -13.58 18.05
N SER A 124 -0.79 -12.72 17.10
CA SER A 124 -0.58 -11.29 17.35
C SER A 124 -1.84 -10.65 17.92
N ARG A 125 -1.72 -9.90 19.02
CA ARG A 125 -2.86 -9.25 19.70
C ARG A 125 -3.05 -7.83 19.18
N ALA A 126 -4.07 -7.61 18.36
CA ALA A 126 -4.59 -6.29 18.05
C ALA A 126 -5.68 -5.89 19.07
N ARG A 127 -5.31 -5.65 20.33
CA ARG A 127 -6.25 -5.02 21.28
C ARG A 127 -6.26 -3.51 21.04
N ALA A 128 -7.45 -2.96 20.79
CA ALA A 128 -7.74 -1.53 20.80
C ALA A 128 -7.31 -0.94 22.14
#